data_AF-A0A8J3DMA1-F1
#
_entry.id   AF-A0A8J3DMA1-F1
#
_cell.length_a   1.000
_cell.length_b   1.000
_cell.length_c   1.000
_cell.angle_alpha   90.00
_cell.angle_beta   90.00
_cell.angle_gamma   90.00
#
_symmetry.space_group_name_H-M   'P 1'
#
loop_
_entity.id
_entity.type
_entity.pdbx_description
1 polymer ?
#
loop_
_entity_poly.entity_id
_entity_poly.type
_entity_poly.pdbx_seq_one_letter_code
_entity_poly.pdbx_strand_id
1 'polypeptide(L)'
;MPSLPLPPLPPEKMGNIVTQVMKVGPRDLRLIAQRLYDHALEPRMPPGATKALVADLGYRNLREFCAAIGLPEHIADRWSRFGISSEMRQVLLLVTEQRLRMIEAIEEFESMTHCGIDDFLKSRGLMD
;
A
#
# COMPACT_ATOMS: atom_id res chain seq x y z
N MET A 1 36.92 27.46 9.11
CA MET A 1 36.87 26.34 10.08
C MET A 1 35.97 25.26 9.50
N PRO A 2 36.44 24.01 9.34
CA PRO A 2 35.58 22.92 8.85
C PRO A 2 34.59 22.52 9.95
N SER A 3 33.29 22.58 9.63
CA SER A 3 32.23 22.11 10.50
C SER A 3 32.33 20.59 10.67
N LEU A 4 32.54 20.13 11.91
CA LEU A 4 32.48 18.72 12.27
C LEU A 4 31.14 18.12 11.82
N PRO A 5 31.12 16.90 11.27
CA PRO A 5 29.87 16.20 10.98
C PRO A 5 29.12 15.99 12.29
N LEU A 6 27.86 16.44 12.34
CA LEU A 6 26.99 16.22 13.47
C LEU A 6 26.92 14.71 13.76
N PRO A 7 27.07 14.27 15.02
CA PRO A 7 26.99 12.86 15.35
C PRO A 7 25.61 12.33 14.96
N PRO A 8 25.50 11.07 14.47
CA PRO A 8 24.22 10.47 14.15
C PRO A 8 23.35 10.46 15.41
N LEU A 9 22.18 11.09 15.32
CA LEU A 9 21.24 11.14 16.44
C LEU A 9 20.73 9.72 16.70
N PRO A 10 20.81 9.21 17.94
CA PRO A 10 20.26 7.90 18.26
C PRO A 10 18.73 7.91 18.05
N PRO A 11 18.14 6.81 17.53
CA PRO A 11 16.74 6.74 17.11
C PRO A 11 15.75 7.11 18.23
N GLU A 12 16.11 6.82 19.47
CA GLU A 12 15.32 7.12 20.67
C GLU A 12 15.17 8.63 20.93
N LYS A 13 16.18 9.42 20.54
CA LYS A 13 16.14 10.89 20.65
C LYS A 13 15.40 11.52 19.47
N MET A 14 15.32 10.83 18.32
CA MET A 14 14.58 11.35 17.16
C MET A 14 13.08 11.44 17.43
N GLY A 15 12.49 10.43 18.08
CA GLY A 15 11.06 10.46 18.42
C GLY A 15 10.67 11.66 19.28
N ASN A 16 11.49 11.99 20.28
CA ASN A 16 11.25 13.13 21.17
C ASN A 16 11.40 14.48 20.45
N ILE A 17 12.39 14.63 19.58
CA ILE A 17 12.61 15.86 18.80
C ILE A 17 11.47 16.07 17.79
N VAL A 18 11.08 15.02 17.08
CA VAL A 18 9.96 15.04 16.12
C VAL A 18 8.67 15.41 16.84
N THR A 19 8.38 14.80 17.98
CA THR A 19 7.21 15.12 18.81
C THR A 19 7.20 16.57 19.28
N GLN A 20 8.36 17.13 19.63
CA GLN A 20 8.46 18.52 20.07
C GLN A 20 8.28 19.50 18.90
N VAL A 21 8.88 19.23 17.73
CA VAL A 21 8.68 20.04 16.52
C VAL A 21 7.22 19.99 16.07
N MET A 22 6.56 18.83 16.18
CA MET A 22 5.13 18.68 15.93
C MET A 22 4.26 19.56 16.83
N LYS A 23 4.65 19.77 18.10
CA LYS A 23 3.90 20.59 19.06
C LYS A 23 4.08 22.10 18.89
N VAL A 24 5.29 22.55 18.53
CA VAL A 24 5.66 23.99 18.66
C VAL A 24 6.26 24.60 17.39
N GLY A 25 6.47 23.81 16.33
CA GLY A 25 7.15 24.26 15.12
C GLY A 25 6.31 25.13 14.17
N PRO A 26 6.94 25.95 13.33
CA PRO A 26 6.32 26.50 12.11
C PRO A 26 5.67 25.41 11.24
N ARG A 27 4.64 25.76 10.46
CA ARG A 27 3.83 24.80 9.68
C ARG A 27 4.67 23.88 8.79
N ASP A 28 5.70 24.40 8.13
CA ASP A 28 6.54 23.62 7.21
C ASP A 28 7.45 22.63 7.92
N LEU A 29 7.97 22.99 9.10
CA LEU A 29 8.78 22.08 9.91
C LEU A 29 7.92 20.98 10.55
N ARG A 30 6.66 21.27 10.89
CA ARG A 30 5.69 20.23 11.27
C ARG A 30 5.41 19.26 10.14
N LEU A 31 5.28 19.73 8.90
CA LEU A 31 5.07 18.84 7.74
C LEU A 31 6.27 17.93 7.48
N ILE A 32 7.50 18.43 7.65
CA ILE A 32 8.72 17.62 7.52
C ILE A 32 8.83 16.62 8.68
N ALA A 33 8.55 17.05 9.91
CA ALA A 33 8.57 16.20 11.09
C ALA A 33 7.52 15.08 11.00
N GLN A 34 6.30 15.40 10.55
CA GLN A 34 5.24 14.42 10.30
C GLN A 34 5.67 13.41 9.24
N ARG A 35 6.19 13.86 8.08
CA ARG A 35 6.69 12.96 7.03
C ARG A 35 7.81 12.04 7.53
N LEU A 36 8.72 12.56 8.35
CA LEU A 36 9.78 11.76 8.93
C LEU A 36 9.22 10.75 9.93
N TYR A 37 8.27 11.16 10.77
CA TYR A 37 7.56 10.29 11.71
C TYR A 37 6.86 9.15 10.97
N ASP A 38 6.00 9.47 10.01
CA ASP A 38 5.21 8.49 9.25
C ASP A 38 6.13 7.53 8.48
N HIS A 39 7.25 8.03 7.97
CA HIS A 39 8.15 7.22 7.17
C HIS A 39 9.13 6.37 8.01
N ALA A 40 9.54 6.84 9.19
CA ALA A 40 10.61 6.24 9.99
C ALA A 40 10.13 5.51 11.25
N LEU A 41 8.99 5.89 11.81
CA LEU A 41 8.50 5.38 13.10
C LEU A 41 7.25 4.51 12.98
N GLU A 42 6.43 4.69 11.95
CA GLU A 42 5.31 3.78 11.75
C GLU A 42 5.75 2.41 11.23
N PRO A 43 5.33 1.30 11.87
CA PRO A 43 5.62 -0.04 11.41
C PRO A 43 5.04 -0.28 10.00
N ARG A 44 5.95 -0.48 9.04
CA ARG A 44 5.59 -0.88 7.68
C ARG A 44 5.18 -2.34 7.65
N MET A 45 4.28 -2.69 6.72
CA MET A 45 4.10 -4.09 6.37
C MET A 45 5.40 -4.60 5.74
N PRO A 46 5.96 -5.73 6.22
CA PRO A 46 7.23 -6.21 5.72
C PRO A 46 7.14 -6.63 4.24
N PRO A 47 8.24 -6.57 3.47
CA PRO A 47 8.23 -6.85 2.04
C PRO A 47 7.64 -8.21 1.66
N GLY A 48 7.87 -9.25 2.47
CA GLY A 48 7.30 -10.58 2.24
C GLY A 48 5.77 -10.58 2.28
N ALA A 49 5.19 -9.93 3.29
CA ALA A 49 3.74 -9.77 3.41
C ALA A 49 3.18 -8.86 2.29
N THR A 50 3.92 -7.82 1.89
CA THR A 50 3.54 -6.99 0.75
C THR A 50 3.46 -7.79 -0.56
N LYS A 51 4.42 -8.69 -0.80
CA LYS A 51 4.41 -9.56 -2.00
C LYS A 51 3.23 -10.53 -1.98
N ALA A 52 2.93 -11.12 -0.82
CA ALA A 52 1.79 -12.03 -0.65
C ALA A 52 0.46 -11.31 -0.95
N LEU A 53 0.26 -10.12 -0.36
CA LEU A 53 -0.94 -9.32 -0.58
C LEU A 53 -1.16 -8.97 -2.06
N VAL A 54 -0.09 -8.68 -2.79
CA VAL A 54 -0.15 -8.42 -4.24
C VAL A 54 -0.46 -9.70 -5.04
N ALA A 55 0.01 -10.85 -4.59
CA ALA A 55 -0.36 -12.14 -5.19
C ALA A 55 -1.85 -12.45 -4.98
N ASP A 56 -2.42 -12.16 -3.81
CA ASP A 56 -3.85 -12.34 -3.51
C ASP A 56 -4.74 -11.45 -4.42
N LEU A 57 -4.21 -10.32 -4.87
CA LEU A 57 -4.85 -9.43 -5.85
C LEU A 57 -4.78 -9.98 -7.30
N GLY A 58 -4.08 -11.10 -7.53
CA GLY A 58 -3.97 -11.77 -8.82
C GLY A 58 -2.74 -11.37 -9.65
N TYR A 59 -1.76 -10.66 -9.07
CA TYR A 59 -0.55 -10.25 -9.78
C TYR A 59 0.63 -11.15 -9.44
N ARG A 60 1.48 -11.47 -10.43
CA ARG A 60 2.61 -12.39 -10.19
C ARG A 60 3.71 -11.76 -9.35
N ASN A 61 3.85 -10.43 -9.42
CA ASN A 61 4.87 -9.69 -8.68
C ASN A 61 4.52 -8.20 -8.54
N LEU A 62 5.25 -7.50 -7.68
CA LEU A 62 5.08 -6.07 -7.39
C LEU A 62 5.23 -5.18 -8.62
N ARG A 63 6.06 -5.57 -9.59
CA ARG A 63 6.32 -4.78 -10.79
C ARG A 63 5.14 -4.82 -11.75
N GLU A 64 4.54 -5.98 -11.94
CA GLU A 64 3.30 -6.15 -12.70
C GLU A 64 2.15 -5.37 -12.06
N PHE A 65 2.00 -5.47 -10.74
CA PHE A 65 1.02 -4.68 -9.98
C PHE A 65 1.23 -3.17 -10.18
N CYS A 66 2.45 -2.67 -9.92
CA CYS A 66 2.74 -1.25 -10.05
C CYS A 66 2.49 -0.74 -11.47
N ALA A 67 2.86 -1.51 -12.49
CA ALA A 67 2.58 -1.16 -13.89
C ALA A 67 1.08 -1.08 -14.18
N ALA A 68 0.28 -2.02 -13.66
CA ALA A 68 -1.17 -2.05 -13.88
C ALA A 68 -1.90 -0.83 -13.30
N ILE A 69 -1.41 -0.26 -12.20
CA ILE A 69 -1.98 0.94 -11.56
C ILE A 69 -1.22 2.23 -11.92
N GLY A 70 -0.31 2.18 -12.91
CA GLY A 70 0.42 3.36 -13.39
C GLY A 70 1.46 3.93 -12.40
N LEU A 71 1.93 3.14 -11.43
CA LEU A 71 2.99 3.56 -10.52
C LEU A 71 4.37 3.47 -11.20
N PRO A 72 5.27 4.44 -10.94
CA PRO A 72 6.64 4.39 -11.43
C PRO A 72 7.39 3.14 -10.97
N GLU A 73 8.28 2.62 -11.83
CA GLU A 73 9.04 1.39 -11.57
C GLU A 73 9.82 1.41 -10.25
N HIS A 74 10.41 2.55 -9.90
CA HIS A 74 11.18 2.69 -8.67
C HIS A 74 10.34 2.48 -7.39
N ILE A 75 9.01 2.56 -7.48
CA ILE A 75 8.10 2.26 -6.36
C ILE A 75 8.05 0.75 -6.10
N ALA A 76 8.01 -0.08 -7.14
CA ALA A 76 8.07 -1.53 -7.00
C ALA A 76 9.38 -1.95 -6.31
N ASP A 77 10.51 -1.35 -6.70
CA ASP A 77 11.79 -1.60 -6.06
C ASP A 77 11.80 -1.17 -4.59
N ARG A 78 11.25 0.02 -4.29
CA ARG A 78 11.12 0.52 -2.92
C ARG A 78 10.29 -0.41 -2.05
N TRP A 79 9.13 -0.84 -2.52
CA TRP A 79 8.25 -1.75 -1.78
C TRP A 79 8.85 -3.14 -1.62
N SER A 80 9.62 -3.62 -2.61
CA SER A 80 10.33 -4.89 -2.49
C SER A 80 11.41 -4.90 -1.40
N ARG A 81 11.97 -3.73 -1.08
CA ARG A 81 13.05 -3.55 -0.08
C ARG A 81 12.52 -3.17 1.29
N PHE A 82 11.54 -2.28 1.34
CA PHE A 82 11.09 -1.65 2.58
C PHE A 82 9.64 -1.96 2.93
N GLY A 83 8.89 -2.62 2.04
CA GLY A 83 7.47 -2.85 2.20
C GLY A 83 6.64 -1.58 2.03
N ILE A 84 5.37 -1.66 2.44
CA ILE A 84 4.38 -0.58 2.27
C ILE A 84 4.01 0.06 3.61
N SER A 85 3.51 1.29 3.56
CA SER A 85 3.01 1.97 4.76
C SER A 85 1.76 1.28 5.31
N SER A 86 1.40 1.62 6.55
CA SER A 86 0.23 1.11 7.26
C SER A 86 -1.07 1.46 6.50
N GLU A 87 -1.16 2.66 5.93
CA GLU A 87 -2.32 3.14 5.17
C GLU A 87 -2.44 2.45 3.83
N MET A 88 -1.33 2.33 3.09
CA MET A 88 -1.35 1.62 1.82
C MET A 88 -1.73 0.15 2.00
N ARG A 89 -1.30 -0.47 3.11
CA ARG A 89 -1.78 -1.80 3.50
C ARG A 89 -3.30 -1.83 3.66
N GLN A 90 -3.89 -0.86 4.36
CA GLN A 90 -5.36 -0.83 4.56
C GLN A 90 -6.10 -0.67 3.23
N VAL A 91 -5.61 0.19 2.35
CA VAL A 91 -6.17 0.37 1.00
C VAL A 91 -6.12 -0.92 0.21
N LEU A 92 -4.97 -1.60 0.18
CA LEU A 92 -4.83 -2.85 -0.56
C LEU A 92 -5.70 -3.97 0.03
N LEU A 93 -5.79 -4.06 1.37
CA LEU A 93 -6.67 -5.03 2.03
C LEU A 93 -8.15 -4.81 1.67
N LEU A 94 -8.60 -3.56 1.61
CA LEU A 94 -9.96 -3.24 1.18
C LEU A 94 -10.20 -3.73 -0.26
N VAL A 95 -9.25 -3.47 -1.18
CA VAL A 95 -9.37 -3.92 -2.57
C VAL A 95 -9.40 -5.46 -2.66
N THR A 96 -8.55 -6.15 -1.89
CA THR A 96 -8.55 -7.62 -1.81
C THR A 96 -9.91 -8.13 -1.31
N GLU A 97 -10.45 -7.54 -0.25
CA GLU A 97 -11.74 -7.92 0.31
C GLU A 97 -12.88 -7.72 -0.70
N GLN A 98 -12.91 -6.58 -1.41
CA GLN A 98 -13.91 -6.35 -2.46
C GLN A 98 -13.80 -7.36 -3.60
N ARG A 99 -12.58 -7.73 -4.01
CA ARG A 99 -12.34 -8.76 -5.03
C ARG A 99 -12.89 -10.11 -4.58
N LEU A 100 -12.64 -10.52 -3.34
CA LEU A 100 -13.14 -11.78 -2.79
C LEU A 100 -14.67 -11.80 -2.75
N ARG A 101 -15.31 -10.75 -2.24
CA ARG A 101 -16.79 -10.66 -2.23
C ARG A 101 -17.39 -10.70 -3.63
N MET A 102 -16.72 -10.13 -4.63
CA MET A 102 -17.17 -10.20 -6.01
C MET A 102 -17.08 -11.62 -6.58
N ILE A 103 -15.99 -12.35 -6.28
CA ILE A 103 -15.85 -13.76 -6.66
C ILE A 103 -16.96 -14.59 -6.02
N GLU A 104 -17.17 -14.44 -4.71
CA GLU A 104 -18.25 -15.14 -3.98
C GLU A 104 -19.63 -14.84 -4.57
N ALA A 105 -19.92 -13.57 -4.90
CA ALA A 105 -21.19 -13.19 -5.51
C ALA A 105 -21.38 -13.78 -6.92
N ILE A 106 -20.30 -13.89 -7.70
CA ILE A 106 -20.34 -14.56 -9.01
C ILE A 106 -20.61 -16.06 -8.83
N GLU A 107 -19.89 -16.72 -7.92
CA GLU A 107 -20.09 -18.14 -7.63
C GLU A 107 -21.53 -18.44 -7.14
N GLU A 108 -22.07 -17.57 -6.26
CA GLU A 108 -23.46 -17.67 -5.81
C GLU A 108 -24.44 -17.50 -6.97
N PHE A 109 -24.23 -16.49 -7.82
CA PHE A 109 -25.04 -16.26 -9.01
C PHE A 109 -25.06 -17.47 -9.94
N GLU A 110 -23.89 -18.02 -10.24
CA GLU A 110 -23.74 -19.17 -11.15
C GLU A 110 -24.38 -20.43 -10.56
N SER A 111 -24.23 -20.65 -9.26
CA SER A 111 -24.88 -21.76 -8.52
C SER A 111 -26.41 -21.66 -8.55
N MET A 112 -26.97 -20.45 -8.36
CA MET A 112 -28.42 -20.26 -8.35
C MET A 112 -29.03 -20.35 -9.76
N THR A 113 -28.38 -19.76 -10.75
CA THR A 113 -28.93 -19.64 -12.11
C THR A 113 -28.54 -20.78 -13.04
N HIS A 114 -27.54 -21.59 -12.66
CA HIS A 114 -26.95 -22.65 -13.48
C HIS A 114 -26.44 -22.14 -14.83
N CYS A 115 -26.07 -20.86 -14.88
CA CYS A 115 -25.58 -20.15 -16.06
C CYS A 115 -24.34 -19.36 -15.67
N GLY A 116 -23.28 -19.45 -16.48
CA GLY A 116 -22.07 -18.65 -16.27
C GLY A 116 -22.36 -17.15 -16.37
N ILE A 117 -21.66 -16.34 -15.58
CA ILE A 117 -21.88 -14.88 -15.58
C ILE A 117 -21.61 -14.27 -16.96
N ASP A 118 -20.63 -14.78 -17.70
CA ASP A 118 -20.30 -14.32 -19.05
C ASP A 118 -21.44 -14.60 -20.05
N ASP A 119 -22.02 -15.80 -20.00
CA ASP A 119 -23.14 -16.18 -20.86
C ASP A 119 -24.39 -15.35 -20.52
N PHE A 120 -24.62 -15.11 -19.24
CA PHE A 120 -25.69 -14.23 -18.78
C PHE A 120 -25.52 -12.81 -19.33
N LEU A 121 -24.33 -12.21 -19.20
CA LEU A 121 -24.05 -10.85 -19.68
C LEU A 121 -24.16 -10.73 -21.20
N LYS A 122 -23.65 -11.73 -21.95
CA LYS A 122 -23.82 -11.81 -23.41
C LYS A 122 -25.28 -11.90 -23.82
N SER A 123 -26.08 -12.71 -23.14
CA SER A 123 -27.52 -12.82 -23.41
C SER A 123 -28.29 -11.50 -23.23
N ARG A 124 -27.72 -10.57 -22.44
CA ARG A 124 -28.26 -9.23 -22.18
C ARG A 124 -27.65 -8.14 -23.08
N GLY A 125 -26.68 -8.47 -23.94
CA GLY A 125 -25.97 -7.50 -24.77
C GLY A 125 -25.07 -6.55 -23.96
N LEU A 126 -24.60 -6.99 -22.78
CA LEU A 126 -23.73 -6.21 -21.90
C LEU A 126 -22.23 -6.54 -22.11
N MET A 127 -21.94 -7.56 -22.91
CA MET A 127 -20.60 -8.04 -23.24
C MET A 127 -20.63 -8.66 -24.64
N ASP A 128 -19.53 -8.53 -25.38
CA ASP A 128 -19.35 -9.14 -26.72
C ASP A 128 -18.95 -10.62 -26.65
#